data_AF-A0A3D3LXA7-F1
#
_entry.id   AF-A0A3D3LXA7-F1
#
_cell.length_a   1.000
_cell.length_b   1.000
_cell.length_c   1.000
_cell.angle_alpha   90.00
_cell.angle_beta   90.00
_cell.angle_gamma   90.00
#
_symmetry.space_group_name_H-M   'P 1'
#
loop_
_entity.id
_entity.type
_entity.pdbx_description
1 polymer ?
#
loop_
_entity_poly.entity_id
_entity_poly.type
_entity_poly.pdbx_seq_one_letter_code
_entity_poly.pdbx_strand_id
1 'polypeptide(L)'
;SLDLSHINLVVLDEADEMLNMGFRESIEDILTSVPEMRQTVLFSATMAPAILKLTKRFQNNPVEVKIQHKELTVPLIEQIYVETRERDKLEVLCRFIDLYQFKLTLIFCNTKRQVDNLVEHLNARGYIADALHGDMRQNVRDKVMKKFKTGNIDILIATDVAARGLDVDDIDAVINYDFPQDEEYYVHRIGRTGRAGKKGISISFVTANEIYKLKDIKRYTNAKIMRKDVPSATDIESSRKLKLSEKIKKEITGGNLNNYINDLNYYLTDDVTLSEFAAALLKIIDDEDKKPINEIKIQEKEYSGYERNDRGRFNKRFERRRNSDFSFKNKQNDSNKFSNRKKNKTKSKNYSRNFN
;
A
#
# COMPACT_ATOMS: atom_id res chain seq x y z
N SER A 1 -15.12 15.62 31.30
CA SER A 1 -14.04 16.35 30.62
C SER A 1 -12.72 15.74 31.06
N LEU A 2 -11.68 15.82 30.23
CA LEU A 2 -10.32 15.52 30.64
C LEU A 2 -9.72 16.79 31.24
N ASP A 3 -9.03 16.70 32.39
CA ASP A 3 -8.26 17.80 32.94
C ASP A 3 -6.81 17.71 32.44
N LEU A 4 -6.36 18.77 31.77
CA LEU A 4 -5.04 18.86 31.14
C LEU A 4 -4.09 19.82 31.88
N SER A 5 -4.53 20.41 32.99
CA SER A 5 -3.80 21.47 33.72
C SER A 5 -2.49 21.01 34.36
N HIS A 6 -2.28 19.69 34.50
CA HIS A 6 -1.08 19.09 35.10
C HIS A 6 -0.17 18.38 34.09
N ILE A 7 -0.39 18.59 32.78
CA ILE A 7 0.44 17.98 31.73
C ILE A 7 1.77 18.72 31.61
N ASN A 8 2.87 18.00 31.86
CA ASN A 8 4.23 18.53 31.76
C ASN A 8 4.98 18.05 30.50
N LEU A 9 4.43 17.07 29.78
CA LEU A 9 5.01 16.49 28.57
C LEU A 9 3.91 16.27 27.53
N VAL A 10 4.12 16.79 26.33
CA VAL A 10 3.29 16.51 25.16
C VAL A 10 4.17 15.89 24.08
N VAL A 11 3.70 14.77 23.53
CA VAL A 11 4.35 14.09 22.39
C VAL A 11 3.37 14.11 21.22
N LEU A 12 3.79 14.69 20.11
CA LEU A 12 3.10 14.62 18.83
C LEU A 12 3.84 13.61 17.96
N ASP A 13 3.29 12.40 17.82
CA ASP A 13 3.85 11.36 16.97
C ASP A 13 3.15 11.36 15.60
N GLU A 14 3.88 11.04 14.53
CA GLU A 14 3.40 11.10 13.14
C GLU A 14 2.69 12.44 12.83
N ALA A 15 3.32 13.57 13.16
CA ALA A 15 2.66 14.88 13.15
C ALA A 15 2.23 15.37 11.76
N ASP A 16 3.00 15.05 10.72
CA ASP A 16 2.62 15.26 9.31
C ASP A 16 1.34 14.53 8.94
N GLU A 17 1.23 13.27 9.34
CA GLU A 17 0.05 12.46 9.10
C GLU A 17 -1.20 13.01 9.79
N MET A 18 -1.09 13.44 11.05
CA MET A 18 -2.22 14.07 11.74
C MET A 18 -2.70 15.35 11.03
N LEU A 19 -1.78 16.12 10.44
CA LEU A 19 -2.15 17.28 9.63
C LEU A 19 -2.82 16.88 8.31
N ASN A 20 -2.31 15.83 7.64
CA ASN A 20 -2.89 15.29 6.41
C ASN A 20 -4.34 14.79 6.62
N MET A 21 -4.67 14.34 7.83
CA MET A 21 -6.04 13.94 8.21
C MET A 21 -6.97 15.13 8.50
N GLY A 22 -6.46 16.35 8.52
CA GLY A 22 -7.23 17.54 8.88
C GLY A 22 -7.37 17.78 10.39
N PHE A 23 -6.58 17.13 11.25
CA PHE A 23 -6.65 17.32 12.71
C PHE A 23 -5.93 18.57 13.21
N ARG A 24 -5.58 19.48 12.30
CA ARG A 24 -4.82 20.67 12.66
C ARG A 24 -5.48 21.49 13.75
N GLU A 25 -6.75 21.82 13.60
CA GLU A 25 -7.49 22.64 14.57
C GLU A 25 -7.54 21.94 15.93
N SER A 26 -7.84 20.64 15.94
CA SER A 26 -7.87 19.84 17.17
C SER A 26 -6.51 19.78 17.88
N ILE A 27 -5.40 19.68 17.14
CA ILE A 27 -4.05 19.73 17.73
C ILE A 27 -3.78 21.10 18.32
N GLU A 28 -4.08 22.18 17.60
CA GLU A 28 -3.87 23.53 18.08
C GLU A 28 -4.70 23.80 19.36
N ASP A 29 -5.94 23.31 19.43
CA ASP A 29 -6.81 23.41 20.60
C ASP A 29 -6.25 22.64 21.81
N ILE A 30 -5.78 21.41 21.61
CA ILE A 30 -5.13 20.62 22.67
C ILE A 30 -3.87 21.32 23.16
N LEU A 31 -3.00 21.78 22.26
CA LEU A 31 -1.75 22.45 22.62
C LEU A 31 -1.94 23.81 23.30
N THR A 32 -3.09 24.45 23.09
CA THR A 32 -3.48 25.71 23.73
C THR A 32 -4.09 25.49 25.12
N SER A 33 -4.69 24.31 25.36
CA SER A 33 -5.31 23.97 26.64
C SER A 33 -4.37 23.34 27.68
N VAL A 34 -3.17 22.91 27.26
CA VAL A 34 -2.11 22.43 28.17
C VAL A 34 -1.22 23.58 28.69
N PRO A 35 -0.60 23.45 29.87
CA PRO A 35 0.29 24.47 30.43
C PRO A 35 1.43 24.90 29.49
N GLU A 36 1.77 26.18 29.49
CA GLU A 36 2.89 26.70 28.67
C GLU A 36 4.25 26.12 29.09
N MET A 37 4.47 25.97 30.40
CA MET A 37 5.68 25.37 30.95
C MET A 37 5.60 23.84 30.84
N ARG A 38 5.93 23.32 29.66
CA ARG A 38 5.94 21.89 29.35
C ARG A 38 7.08 21.54 28.40
N GLN A 39 7.43 20.26 28.36
CA GLN A 39 8.23 19.68 27.29
C GLN A 39 7.31 19.31 26.12
N THR A 40 7.67 19.73 24.90
CA THR A 40 6.95 19.33 23.67
C THR A 40 7.91 18.59 22.74
N VAL A 41 7.63 17.31 22.49
CA VAL A 41 8.37 16.46 21.54
C VAL A 41 7.51 16.26 20.30
N LEU A 42 8.08 16.42 19.12
CA LEU A 42 7.40 16.23 17.84
C LEU A 42 8.21 15.27 16.98
N PHE A 43 7.55 14.21 16.49
CA PHE A 43 8.05 13.27 15.51
C PHE A 43 7.27 13.44 14.21
N SER A 44 7.98 13.48 13.09
CA SER A 44 7.40 13.67 11.76
C SER A 44 8.35 13.08 10.73
N ALA A 45 7.81 12.41 9.70
CA ALA A 45 8.63 11.90 8.60
C ALA A 45 9.06 13.07 7.68
N THR A 46 8.19 14.06 7.53
CA THR A 46 8.40 15.24 6.70
C THR A 46 8.38 16.54 7.54
N MET A 47 9.05 17.58 7.03
CA MET A 47 9.06 18.92 7.65
C MET A 47 8.39 19.94 6.74
N ALA A 48 7.15 19.65 6.34
CA ALA A 48 6.34 20.57 5.54
C ALA A 48 6.12 21.92 6.26
N PRO A 49 5.81 23.02 5.54
CA PRO A 49 5.63 24.33 6.15
C PRO A 49 4.61 24.39 7.30
N ALA A 50 3.60 23.50 7.29
CA ALA A 50 2.62 23.41 8.36
C ALA A 50 3.22 22.84 9.65
N ILE A 51 4.07 21.82 9.57
CA ILE A 51 4.82 21.27 10.71
C ILE A 51 5.77 22.31 11.28
N LEU A 52 6.51 23.01 10.41
CA LEU A 52 7.40 24.09 10.84
C LEU A 52 6.66 25.24 11.54
N LYS A 53 5.38 25.47 11.23
CA LYS A 53 4.54 26.44 11.96
C LYS A 53 4.14 25.92 13.34
N LEU A 54 3.79 24.64 13.45
CA LEU A 54 3.50 24.01 14.74
C LEU A 54 4.71 24.05 15.67
N THR A 55 5.89 23.65 15.18
CA THR A 55 7.12 23.66 16.00
C THR A 55 7.44 25.07 16.51
N LYS A 56 7.39 26.08 15.64
CA LYS A 56 7.65 27.48 16.03
C LYS A 56 6.66 28.05 17.03
N ARG A 57 5.40 27.60 16.99
CA ARG A 57 4.34 28.14 17.85
C ARG A 57 4.27 27.42 19.21
N PHE A 58 4.54 26.12 19.25
CA PHE A 58 4.25 25.28 20.42
C PHE A 58 5.46 24.54 21.01
N GLN A 59 6.67 24.74 20.45
CA GLN A 59 7.92 24.31 21.08
C GLN A 59 8.75 25.52 21.49
N ASN A 60 9.49 25.37 22.59
CA ASN A 60 10.44 26.38 23.06
C ASN A 60 11.87 25.87 22.83
N ASN A 61 12.66 26.60 22.04
CA ASN A 61 14.04 26.27 21.68
C ASN A 61 14.27 24.77 21.34
N PRO A 62 13.55 24.20 20.36
CA PRO A 62 13.63 22.77 20.07
C PRO A 62 14.99 22.36 19.52
N VAL A 63 15.47 21.19 19.94
CA VAL A 63 16.64 20.54 19.33
C VAL A 63 16.16 19.72 18.15
N GLU A 64 16.67 20.01 16.95
CA GLU A 64 16.34 19.25 15.74
C GLU A 64 17.26 18.03 15.61
N VAL A 65 16.65 16.84 15.54
CA VAL A 65 17.35 15.58 15.25
C VAL A 65 16.84 15.06 13.92
N LYS A 66 17.70 15.07 12.90
CA LYS A 66 17.37 14.61 11.55
C LYS A 66 18.12 13.35 11.20
N ILE A 67 17.37 12.28 10.94
CA ILE A 67 17.91 11.01 10.43
C ILE A 67 17.84 11.05 8.89
N GLN A 68 18.93 10.73 8.21
CA GLN A 68 18.91 10.58 6.75
C GLN A 68 18.12 9.30 6.40
N HIS A 69 17.10 9.43 5.55
CA HIS A 69 16.41 8.27 4.98
C HIS A 69 17.40 7.44 4.16
N LYS A 70 17.74 6.25 4.66
CA LYS A 70 18.10 5.13 3.78
C LYS A 70 16.86 4.74 2.99
N GLU A 71 17.05 4.32 1.74
CA GLU A 71 15.97 4.00 0.79
C GLU A 71 14.78 3.30 1.48
N LEU A 72 13.57 3.83 1.23
CA LEU A 72 12.27 3.33 1.74
C LEU A 72 11.92 1.91 1.27
N THR A 73 12.79 1.28 0.48
CA THR A 73 12.64 -0.11 0.10
C THR A 73 12.77 -0.93 1.38
N VAL A 74 11.64 -1.41 1.89
CA VAL A 74 11.62 -2.49 2.87
C VAL A 74 11.97 -3.75 2.09
N PRO A 75 13.23 -4.23 2.09
CA PRO A 75 13.68 -5.26 1.14
C PRO A 75 13.01 -6.62 1.38
N LEU A 76 12.31 -6.76 2.51
CA LEU A 76 11.67 -8.01 2.94
C LEU A 76 10.19 -8.10 2.59
N ILE A 77 9.59 -7.06 1.98
CA ILE A 77 8.19 -7.08 1.57
C ILE A 77 8.09 -7.37 0.07
N GLU A 78 7.49 -8.51 -0.29
CA GLU A 78 7.06 -8.77 -1.65
C GLU A 78 5.85 -7.87 -1.97
N GLN A 79 5.95 -7.03 -3.00
CA GLN A 79 4.89 -6.07 -3.34
C GLN A 79 4.29 -6.45 -4.69
N ILE A 80 2.99 -6.76 -4.69
CA ILE A 80 2.23 -7.07 -5.89
C ILE A 80 1.02 -6.17 -6.05
N TYR A 81 0.62 -5.94 -7.29
CA TYR A 81 -0.62 -5.27 -7.62
C TYR A 81 -1.46 -6.10 -8.60
N VAL A 82 -2.77 -5.96 -8.48
CA VAL A 82 -3.75 -6.68 -9.29
C VAL A 82 -4.71 -5.66 -9.86
N GLU A 83 -4.82 -5.63 -11.18
CA GLU A 83 -5.82 -4.81 -11.87
C GLU A 83 -7.19 -5.47 -11.74
N THR A 84 -8.16 -4.75 -11.18
CA THR A 84 -9.53 -5.25 -11.02
C THR A 84 -10.54 -4.12 -11.06
N ARG A 85 -11.81 -4.44 -11.30
CA ARG A 85 -12.91 -3.49 -11.21
C ARG A 85 -13.43 -3.46 -9.78
N GLU A 86 -13.97 -2.32 -9.34
CA GLU A 86 -14.54 -2.17 -7.98
C GLU A 86 -15.51 -3.29 -7.61
N ARG A 87 -16.46 -3.58 -8.51
CA ARG A 87 -17.47 -4.64 -8.32
C ARG A 87 -16.88 -6.05 -8.16
N ASP A 88 -15.68 -6.29 -8.68
CA ASP A 88 -15.05 -7.60 -8.76
C ASP A 88 -14.03 -7.79 -7.60
N LYS A 89 -13.67 -6.72 -6.87
CA LYS A 89 -12.67 -6.75 -5.78
C LYS A 89 -12.97 -7.77 -4.69
N LEU A 90 -14.23 -7.94 -4.29
CA LEU A 90 -14.61 -8.89 -3.23
C LEU A 90 -14.28 -10.33 -3.62
N GLU A 91 -14.58 -10.72 -4.85
CA GLU A 91 -14.30 -12.07 -5.34
C GLU A 91 -12.80 -12.28 -5.56
N VAL A 92 -12.11 -11.26 -6.10
CA VAL A 92 -10.65 -11.27 -6.20
C VAL A 92 -10.00 -11.42 -4.83
N LEU A 93 -10.50 -10.71 -3.80
CA LEU A 93 -10.03 -10.84 -2.43
C LEU A 93 -10.12 -12.27 -1.91
N CYS A 94 -11.29 -12.90 -2.04
CA CYS A 94 -11.52 -14.27 -1.58
C CYS A 94 -10.54 -15.24 -2.25
N ARG A 95 -10.31 -15.09 -3.56
CA ARG A 95 -9.33 -15.90 -4.31
C ARG A 95 -7.91 -15.76 -3.78
N PHE A 96 -7.48 -14.54 -3.41
CA PHE A 96 -6.17 -14.32 -2.82
C PHE A 96 -6.05 -14.89 -1.40
N ILE A 97 -7.09 -14.74 -0.57
CA ILE A 97 -7.13 -15.34 0.76
C ILE A 97 -7.03 -16.87 0.65
N ASP A 98 -7.80 -17.48 -0.24
CA ASP A 98 -7.80 -18.94 -0.43
C ASP A 98 -6.50 -19.48 -1.04
N LEU A 99 -5.90 -18.73 -1.97
CA LEU A 99 -4.63 -19.13 -2.58
C LEU A 99 -3.52 -19.19 -1.54
N TYR A 100 -3.38 -18.11 -0.76
CA TYR A 100 -2.25 -17.94 0.15
C TYR A 100 -2.48 -18.52 1.54
N GLN A 101 -3.71 -18.45 2.08
CA GLN A 101 -4.08 -18.88 3.45
C GLN A 101 -3.10 -18.34 4.51
N PHE A 102 -2.88 -17.03 4.50
CA PHE A 102 -2.11 -16.34 5.53
C PHE A 102 -2.76 -16.52 6.91
N LYS A 103 -1.97 -16.54 7.98
CA LYS A 103 -2.52 -16.66 9.33
C LYS A 103 -3.08 -15.32 9.82
N LEU A 104 -2.32 -14.24 9.61
CA LEU A 104 -2.74 -12.89 9.98
C LEU A 104 -2.68 -11.96 8.77
N THR A 105 -3.86 -11.48 8.37
CA THR A 105 -4.04 -10.57 7.23
C THR A 105 -4.64 -9.24 7.72
N LEU A 106 -4.01 -8.13 7.34
CA LEU A 106 -4.57 -6.80 7.53
C LEU A 106 -5.05 -6.22 6.19
N ILE A 107 -6.34 -5.90 6.11
CA ILE A 107 -6.98 -5.36 4.92
C ILE A 107 -7.32 -3.89 5.13
N PHE A 108 -6.87 -3.02 4.24
CA PHE A 108 -7.16 -1.60 4.28
C PHE A 108 -8.28 -1.20 3.32
N CYS A 109 -9.26 -0.47 3.86
CA CYS A 109 -10.30 0.21 3.10
C CYS A 109 -10.26 1.72 3.38
N ASN A 110 -10.68 2.53 2.42
CA ASN A 110 -10.62 4.00 2.56
C ASN A 110 -11.76 4.55 3.43
N THR A 111 -12.86 3.82 3.59
CA THR A 111 -14.04 4.31 4.33
C THR A 111 -14.53 3.30 5.36
N LYS A 112 -15.05 3.79 6.50
CA LYS A 112 -15.66 2.97 7.56
C LYS A 112 -16.79 2.07 7.03
N ARG A 113 -17.63 2.60 6.16
CA ARG A 113 -18.73 1.84 5.54
C ARG A 113 -18.21 0.67 4.72
N GLN A 114 -17.10 0.87 4.00
CA GLN A 114 -16.48 -0.22 3.22
C GLN A 114 -15.89 -1.29 4.14
N VAL A 115 -15.32 -0.90 5.29
CA VAL A 115 -14.85 -1.84 6.31
C VAL A 115 -16.00 -2.72 6.79
N ASP A 116 -17.10 -2.12 7.25
CA ASP A 116 -18.26 -2.86 7.79
C ASP A 116 -18.87 -3.80 6.74
N ASN A 117 -19.11 -3.30 5.53
CA ASN A 117 -19.65 -4.09 4.43
C ASN A 117 -18.75 -5.28 4.07
N LEU A 118 -17.43 -5.07 4.06
CA LEU A 118 -16.48 -6.11 3.71
C LEU A 118 -16.43 -7.20 4.79
N VAL A 119 -16.46 -6.82 6.07
CA VAL A 119 -16.53 -7.77 7.19
C VAL A 119 -17.79 -8.63 7.10
N GLU A 120 -18.96 -8.03 6.85
CA GLU A 120 -20.21 -8.77 6.68
C GLU A 120 -20.11 -9.78 5.53
N HIS A 121 -19.59 -9.36 4.37
CA HIS A 121 -19.44 -10.23 3.20
C HIS A 121 -18.44 -11.36 3.39
N LEU A 122 -17.35 -11.13 4.12
CA LEU A 122 -16.35 -12.17 4.41
C LEU A 122 -16.87 -13.16 5.44
N ASN A 123 -17.52 -12.69 6.50
CA ASN A 123 -18.12 -13.56 7.52
C ASN A 123 -19.25 -14.42 6.94
N ALA A 124 -20.09 -13.86 6.05
CA ALA A 124 -21.11 -14.62 5.33
C ALA A 124 -20.55 -15.75 4.43
N ARG A 125 -19.27 -15.65 4.03
CA ARG A 125 -18.53 -16.68 3.27
C ARG A 125 -17.69 -17.60 4.15
N GLY A 126 -17.82 -17.50 5.48
CA GLY A 126 -17.09 -18.34 6.43
C GLY A 126 -15.61 -17.99 6.59
N TYR A 127 -15.22 -16.75 6.29
CA TYR A 127 -13.93 -16.22 6.75
C TYR A 127 -14.10 -15.61 8.14
N ILE A 128 -13.05 -15.66 8.97
CA ILE A 128 -13.08 -15.09 10.31
C ILE A 128 -12.50 -13.66 10.24
N ALA A 129 -13.38 -12.68 10.09
CA ALA A 129 -13.00 -11.27 9.92
C ALA A 129 -13.66 -10.35 10.95
N ASP A 130 -12.96 -9.29 11.35
CA ASP A 130 -13.48 -8.24 12.26
C ASP A 130 -13.03 -6.84 11.80
N ALA A 131 -13.74 -5.82 12.29
CA ALA A 131 -13.58 -4.42 11.85
C ALA A 131 -12.71 -3.59 12.81
N LEU A 132 -11.99 -2.61 12.27
CA LEU A 132 -11.31 -1.56 13.04
C LEU A 132 -11.43 -0.19 12.35
N HIS A 133 -12.31 0.67 12.83
CA HIS A 133 -12.47 2.04 12.32
C HIS A 133 -12.79 3.06 13.43
N GLY A 134 -12.81 4.34 13.09
CA GLY A 134 -12.90 5.46 14.05
C GLY A 134 -14.22 5.55 14.84
N ASP A 135 -15.34 5.12 14.26
CA ASP A 135 -16.66 5.13 14.94
C ASP A 135 -16.80 4.07 16.06
N MET A 136 -15.85 3.13 16.16
CA MET A 136 -15.92 2.07 17.16
C MET A 136 -15.59 2.61 18.55
N ARG A 137 -16.38 2.21 19.54
CA ARG A 137 -16.08 2.50 20.96
C ARG A 137 -14.75 1.84 21.36
N GLN A 138 -13.97 2.52 22.20
CA GLN A 138 -12.64 2.05 22.60
C GLN A 138 -12.64 0.62 23.16
N ASN A 139 -13.60 0.29 24.02
CA ASN A 139 -13.75 -1.05 24.58
C ASN A 139 -13.99 -2.16 23.53
N VAL A 140 -14.62 -1.82 22.40
CA VAL A 140 -14.81 -2.75 21.28
C VAL A 140 -13.50 -2.86 20.50
N ARG A 141 -12.83 -1.74 20.23
CA ARG A 141 -11.51 -1.72 19.58
C ARG A 141 -10.51 -2.60 20.33
N ASP A 142 -10.42 -2.46 21.64
CA ASP A 142 -9.50 -3.25 22.48
C ASP A 142 -9.80 -4.76 22.39
N LYS A 143 -11.08 -5.14 22.35
CA LYS A 143 -11.48 -6.55 22.19
C LYS A 143 -11.11 -7.11 20.83
N VAL A 144 -11.36 -6.37 19.75
CA VAL A 144 -10.99 -6.78 18.39
C VAL A 144 -9.48 -6.93 18.28
N MET A 145 -8.73 -5.94 18.78
CA MET A 145 -7.28 -5.98 18.79
C MET A 145 -6.73 -7.16 19.59
N LYS A 146 -7.32 -7.47 20.74
CA LYS A 146 -6.95 -8.65 21.52
C LYS A 146 -7.15 -9.93 20.72
N LYS A 147 -8.31 -10.11 20.08
CA LYS A 147 -8.60 -11.29 19.24
C LYS A 147 -7.61 -11.41 18.07
N PHE A 148 -7.26 -10.30 17.43
CA PHE A 148 -6.30 -10.30 16.33
C PHE A 148 -4.91 -10.70 16.81
N LYS A 149 -4.43 -10.10 17.91
CA LYS A 149 -3.13 -10.45 18.52
C LYS A 149 -3.04 -11.91 18.96
N THR A 150 -4.15 -12.51 19.41
CA THR A 150 -4.17 -13.90 19.83
C THR A 150 -4.41 -14.89 18.69
N GLY A 151 -4.64 -14.42 17.45
CA GLY A 151 -4.95 -15.26 16.30
C GLY A 151 -6.34 -15.90 16.35
N ASN A 152 -7.27 -15.33 17.12
CA ASN A 152 -8.67 -15.76 17.14
C ASN A 152 -9.46 -15.21 15.95
N ILE A 153 -8.93 -14.19 15.27
CA ILE A 153 -9.41 -13.71 13.99
C ILE A 153 -8.23 -13.68 13.03
N ASP A 154 -8.43 -14.17 11.81
CA ASP A 154 -7.38 -14.28 10.80
C ASP A 154 -7.27 -12.98 9.99
N ILE A 155 -8.37 -12.24 9.87
CA ILE A 155 -8.50 -11.08 9.01
C ILE A 155 -8.97 -9.87 9.82
N LEU A 156 -8.15 -8.82 9.84
CA LEU A 156 -8.54 -7.52 10.37
C LEU A 156 -8.77 -6.55 9.22
N ILE A 157 -9.94 -5.91 9.17
CA ILE A 157 -10.27 -4.92 8.14
C ILE A 157 -10.29 -3.54 8.79
N ALA A 158 -9.50 -2.60 8.29
CA ALA A 158 -9.30 -1.32 8.93
C ALA A 158 -9.29 -0.13 7.97
N THR A 159 -9.57 1.06 8.52
CA THR A 159 -9.21 2.33 7.88
C THR A 159 -7.81 2.77 8.29
N ASP A 160 -7.17 3.62 7.50
CA ASP A 160 -5.84 4.16 7.81
C ASP A 160 -5.77 4.76 9.21
N VAL A 161 -6.74 5.61 9.54
CA VAL A 161 -6.86 6.28 10.84
C VAL A 161 -6.83 5.29 12.00
N ALA A 162 -7.53 4.16 11.85
CA ALA A 162 -7.74 3.24 12.94
C ALA A 162 -6.57 2.28 13.15
N ALA A 163 -5.78 2.05 12.09
CA ALA A 163 -4.62 1.17 12.09
C ALA A 163 -3.27 1.92 12.23
N ARG A 164 -3.27 3.25 12.34
CA ARG A 164 -2.09 4.00 12.80
C ARG A 164 -1.72 3.58 14.22
N GLY A 165 -0.41 3.49 14.50
CA GLY A 165 0.07 2.99 15.78
C GLY A 165 -0.33 1.54 16.10
N LEU A 166 -0.81 0.77 15.12
CA LEU A 166 -1.15 -0.64 15.32
C LEU A 166 0.14 -1.42 15.64
N ASP A 167 0.25 -1.77 16.92
CA ASP A 167 1.34 -2.55 17.51
C ASP A 167 0.95 -4.03 17.49
N VAL A 168 1.06 -4.65 16.32
CA VAL A 168 0.88 -6.09 16.14
C VAL A 168 2.12 -6.61 15.43
N ASP A 169 2.88 -7.41 16.15
CA ASP A 169 3.92 -8.23 15.55
C ASP A 169 3.25 -9.32 14.70
N ASP A 170 3.88 -9.70 13.60
CA ASP A 170 3.53 -10.90 12.82
C ASP A 170 2.30 -10.82 11.90
N ILE A 171 2.06 -9.68 11.26
CA ILE A 171 1.15 -9.64 10.10
C ILE A 171 1.86 -10.27 8.89
N ASP A 172 1.33 -11.39 8.40
CA ASP A 172 1.89 -12.11 7.23
C ASP A 172 1.65 -11.34 5.93
N ALA A 173 0.46 -10.74 5.82
CA ALA A 173 0.02 -10.07 4.60
C ALA A 173 -0.75 -8.78 4.88
N VAL A 174 -0.46 -7.77 4.05
CA VAL A 174 -1.24 -6.54 3.97
C VAL A 174 -1.96 -6.51 2.62
N ILE A 175 -3.27 -6.28 2.63
CA ILE A 175 -4.06 -6.13 1.41
C ILE A 175 -4.64 -4.73 1.35
N ASN A 176 -4.26 -3.96 0.34
CA ASN A 176 -4.92 -2.69 0.01
C ASN A 176 -6.15 -3.00 -0.84
N TYR A 177 -7.29 -3.23 -0.19
CA TYR A 177 -8.56 -3.47 -0.87
C TYR A 177 -8.99 -2.23 -1.66
N ASP A 178 -8.89 -1.07 -1.01
CA ASP A 178 -8.91 0.22 -1.68
C ASP A 178 -7.49 0.71 -1.85
N PHE A 179 -7.16 1.17 -3.06
CA PHE A 179 -5.84 1.73 -3.31
C PHE A 179 -5.63 2.99 -2.45
N PRO A 180 -4.45 3.15 -1.83
CA PRO A 180 -4.18 4.31 -0.97
C PRO A 180 -4.24 5.61 -1.77
N GLN A 181 -4.56 6.70 -1.07
CA GLN A 181 -4.76 8.00 -1.69
C GLN A 181 -3.45 8.65 -2.12
N ASP A 182 -2.37 8.39 -1.38
CA ASP A 182 -1.03 8.90 -1.62
C ASP A 182 0.05 7.86 -1.25
N GLU A 183 1.29 8.23 -1.52
CA GLU A 183 2.49 7.45 -1.27
C GLU A 183 2.79 7.19 0.21
N GLU A 184 2.46 8.13 1.11
CA GLU A 184 2.73 8.03 2.55
C GLU A 184 1.83 6.97 3.16
N TYR A 185 0.51 7.01 2.85
CA TYR A 185 -0.42 5.95 3.23
C TYR A 185 0.05 4.59 2.71
N TYR A 186 0.51 4.49 1.46
CA TYR A 186 1.00 3.23 0.92
C TYR A 186 2.14 2.64 1.77
N VAL A 187 3.16 3.44 2.07
CA VAL A 187 4.30 3.02 2.89
C VAL A 187 3.84 2.61 4.29
N HIS A 188 2.97 3.40 4.93
CA HIS A 188 2.46 3.11 6.28
C HIS A 188 1.62 1.83 6.36
N ARG A 189 0.83 1.56 5.32
CA ARG A 189 0.05 0.32 5.20
C ARG A 189 0.95 -0.90 5.07
N ILE A 190 1.86 -0.89 4.10
CA ILE A 190 2.72 -2.07 3.86
C ILE A 190 3.72 -2.28 5.00
N GLY A 191 4.14 -1.22 5.69
CA GLY A 191 5.00 -1.29 6.88
C GLY A 191 4.35 -1.98 8.09
N ARG A 192 3.11 -2.45 7.98
CA ARG A 192 2.47 -3.33 8.97
C ARG A 192 2.92 -4.79 8.86
N THR A 193 3.44 -5.21 7.70
CA THR A 193 4.10 -6.51 7.51
C THR A 193 5.63 -6.36 7.36
N GLY A 194 6.35 -7.47 7.27
CA GLY A 194 7.80 -7.48 7.06
C GLY A 194 8.61 -6.91 8.23
N ARG A 195 8.05 -6.95 9.44
CA ARG A 195 8.69 -6.47 10.68
C ARG A 195 9.64 -7.53 11.26
N ALA A 196 10.59 -7.09 12.10
CA ALA A 196 11.53 -7.94 12.83
C ALA A 196 12.31 -8.96 11.96
N GLY A 197 12.60 -8.60 10.70
CA GLY A 197 13.36 -9.46 9.78
C GLY A 197 12.56 -10.56 9.09
N LYS A 198 11.24 -10.64 9.33
CA LYS A 198 10.35 -11.60 8.65
C LYS A 198 10.02 -11.13 7.23
N LYS A 199 9.76 -12.07 6.34
CA LYS A 199 9.21 -11.76 5.01
C LYS A 199 7.74 -11.40 5.14
N GLY A 200 7.30 -10.40 4.39
CA GLY A 200 5.91 -9.98 4.30
C GLY A 200 5.45 -9.90 2.85
N ILE A 201 4.15 -9.89 2.63
CA ILE A 201 3.57 -9.62 1.31
C ILE A 201 2.55 -8.50 1.36
N SER A 202 2.60 -7.62 0.38
CA SER A 202 1.62 -6.58 0.13
C SER A 202 0.91 -6.85 -1.19
N ILE A 203 -0.42 -6.89 -1.15
CA ILE A 203 -1.28 -7.06 -2.33
C ILE A 203 -2.13 -5.80 -2.48
N SER A 204 -2.01 -5.11 -3.61
CA SER A 204 -2.80 -3.90 -3.86
C SER A 204 -3.76 -4.09 -5.03
N PHE A 205 -5.05 -3.84 -4.78
CA PHE A 205 -6.04 -3.81 -5.85
C PHE A 205 -6.07 -2.43 -6.49
N VAL A 206 -5.99 -2.41 -7.82
CA VAL A 206 -5.85 -1.19 -8.61
C VAL A 206 -6.94 -1.17 -9.67
N THR A 207 -7.76 -0.13 -9.67
CA THR A 207 -8.70 0.10 -10.77
C THR A 207 -8.02 0.85 -11.92
N ALA A 208 -8.64 0.84 -13.10
CA ALA A 208 -8.11 1.57 -14.26
C ALA A 208 -7.83 3.05 -13.99
N ASN A 209 -8.65 3.68 -13.13
CA ASN A 209 -8.50 5.08 -12.76
C ASN A 209 -7.38 5.31 -11.74
N GLU A 210 -6.86 4.28 -11.07
CA GLU A 210 -5.82 4.41 -10.02
C GLU A 210 -4.42 4.08 -10.55
N ILE A 211 -4.29 3.69 -11.82
CA ILE A 211 -3.01 3.36 -12.46
C ILE A 211 -2.00 4.51 -12.39
N TYR A 212 -2.47 5.77 -12.45
CA TYR A 212 -1.56 6.92 -12.31
C TYR A 212 -0.97 7.01 -10.90
N LYS A 213 -1.79 6.80 -9.85
CA LYS A 213 -1.33 6.76 -8.45
C LYS A 213 -0.31 5.65 -8.22
N LEU A 214 -0.52 4.47 -8.82
CA LEU A 214 0.45 3.38 -8.77
C LEU A 214 1.81 3.79 -9.37
N LYS A 215 1.82 4.57 -10.46
CA LYS A 215 3.07 5.07 -11.06
C LYS A 215 3.78 6.05 -10.12
N ASP A 216 3.03 6.91 -9.44
CA ASP A 216 3.59 7.87 -8.49
C ASP A 216 4.21 7.14 -7.28
N ILE A 217 3.51 6.15 -6.71
CA ILE A 217 4.04 5.30 -5.64
C ILE A 217 5.30 4.55 -6.06
N LYS A 218 5.33 3.96 -7.27
CA LYS A 218 6.52 3.27 -7.78
C LYS A 218 7.73 4.21 -7.88
N ARG A 219 7.50 5.45 -8.30
CA ARG A 219 8.55 6.48 -8.40
C ARG A 219 9.03 6.94 -7.03
N TYR A 220 8.10 7.17 -6.11
CA TYR A 220 8.40 7.64 -4.76
C TYR A 220 9.17 6.59 -3.95
N THR A 221 8.69 5.35 -3.94
CA THR A 221 9.28 4.27 -3.13
C THR A 221 10.51 3.63 -3.76
N ASN A 222 10.73 3.86 -5.07
CA ASN A 222 11.70 3.13 -5.89
C ASN A 222 11.55 1.59 -5.78
N ALA A 223 10.35 1.11 -5.42
CA ALA A 223 10.08 -0.30 -5.15
C ALA A 223 9.60 -1.03 -6.42
N LYS A 224 9.98 -2.31 -6.52
CA LYS A 224 9.50 -3.20 -7.59
C LYS A 224 8.14 -3.78 -7.22
N ILE A 225 7.06 -3.09 -7.62
CA ILE A 225 5.69 -3.58 -7.45
C ILE A 225 5.27 -4.37 -8.70
N MET A 226 5.15 -5.70 -8.57
CA MET A 226 4.93 -6.64 -9.66
C MET A 226 3.44 -6.79 -9.98
N ARG A 227 3.09 -6.85 -11.27
CA ARG A 227 1.71 -7.16 -11.69
C ARG A 227 1.46 -8.65 -11.46
N LYS A 228 0.32 -8.99 -10.88
CA LYS A 228 -0.15 -10.37 -10.80
C LYS A 228 -1.57 -10.44 -11.34
N ASP A 229 -1.86 -11.50 -12.09
CA ASP A 229 -3.21 -11.77 -12.56
C ASP A 229 -4.08 -12.33 -11.42
N VAL A 230 -5.39 -12.22 -11.59
CA VAL A 230 -6.35 -12.78 -10.65
C VAL A 230 -6.21 -14.31 -10.68
N PRO A 231 -6.03 -14.98 -9.53
CA PRO A 231 -5.94 -16.44 -9.49
C PRO A 231 -7.18 -17.09 -10.10
N SER A 232 -6.97 -18.11 -10.93
CA SER A 232 -8.04 -18.95 -11.46
C SER A 232 -8.49 -19.97 -10.41
N ALA A 233 -9.65 -20.59 -10.63
CA ALA A 233 -10.11 -21.69 -9.76
C ALA A 233 -9.10 -22.85 -9.74
N THR A 234 -8.49 -23.14 -10.88
CA THR A 234 -7.44 -24.16 -11.03
C THR A 234 -6.17 -23.82 -10.25
N ASP A 235 -5.80 -22.54 -10.13
CA ASP A 235 -4.64 -22.12 -9.33
C ASP A 235 -4.90 -22.36 -7.84
N ILE A 236 -6.11 -22.06 -7.38
CA ILE A 236 -6.53 -22.26 -5.98
C ILE A 236 -6.55 -23.75 -5.66
N GLU A 237 -7.15 -24.57 -6.53
CA GLU A 237 -7.20 -26.03 -6.37
C GLU A 237 -5.79 -26.63 -6.32
N SER A 238 -4.91 -26.19 -7.21
CA SER A 238 -3.51 -26.64 -7.25
C SER A 238 -2.77 -26.25 -5.97
N SER A 239 -2.96 -25.02 -5.46
CA SER A 239 -2.37 -24.58 -4.19
C SER A 239 -2.87 -25.40 -2.99
N ARG A 240 -4.18 -25.68 -2.93
CA ARG A 240 -4.77 -26.53 -1.87
C ARG A 240 -4.16 -27.93 -1.89
N LYS A 241 -4.08 -28.55 -3.08
CA LYS A 241 -3.45 -29.87 -3.27
C LYS A 241 -1.98 -29.88 -2.83
N LEU A 242 -1.21 -28.84 -3.17
CA LEU A 242 0.19 -28.72 -2.75
C LEU A 242 0.32 -28.63 -1.22
N LYS A 243 -0.47 -27.76 -0.58
CA LYS A 243 -0.43 -27.61 0.89
C LYS A 243 -0.89 -28.87 1.62
N LEU A 244 -1.90 -29.56 1.11
CA LEU A 244 -2.33 -30.85 1.66
C LEU A 244 -1.22 -31.89 1.53
N SER A 245 -0.55 -31.96 0.37
CA SER A 245 0.61 -32.83 0.17
C SER A 245 1.74 -32.55 1.18
N GLU A 246 2.03 -31.27 1.45
CA GLU A 246 3.02 -30.88 2.46
C GLU A 246 2.61 -31.29 3.88
N LYS A 247 1.35 -31.08 4.26
CA LYS A 247 0.81 -31.54 5.55
C LYS A 247 0.94 -33.04 5.70
N ILE A 248 0.53 -33.81 4.69
CA ILE A 248 0.63 -35.28 4.68
C ILE A 248 2.09 -35.71 4.86
N LYS A 249 3.04 -35.14 4.11
CA LYS A 249 4.47 -35.45 4.25
C LYS A 249 5.00 -35.15 5.64
N LYS A 250 4.55 -34.06 6.26
CA LYS A 250 4.93 -33.67 7.62
C LYS A 250 4.45 -34.70 8.64
N GLU A 251 3.18 -35.12 8.57
CA GLU A 251 2.62 -36.14 9.48
C GLU A 251 3.30 -37.51 9.29
N ILE A 252 3.59 -37.91 8.05
CA ILE A 252 4.35 -39.14 7.77
C ILE A 252 5.74 -39.10 8.41
N THR A 253 6.43 -37.97 8.32
CA THR A 253 7.76 -37.78 8.91
C THR A 253 7.69 -37.72 10.45
N GLY A 254 6.59 -37.21 11.01
CA GLY A 254 6.35 -37.10 12.45
C GLY A 254 6.16 -38.43 13.18
N GLY A 255 5.82 -39.51 12.45
CA GLY A 255 5.64 -40.85 13.01
C GLY A 255 4.30 -41.05 13.73
N ASN A 256 4.18 -42.08 14.57
CA ASN A 256 2.96 -42.43 15.32
C ASN A 256 1.71 -42.75 14.47
N LEU A 257 1.92 -43.24 13.24
CA LEU A 257 0.81 -43.67 12.38
C LEU A 257 0.31 -45.08 12.67
N ASN A 258 1.01 -45.88 13.49
CA ASN A 258 0.70 -47.31 13.68
C ASN A 258 -0.73 -47.56 14.19
N ASN A 259 -1.24 -46.73 15.10
CA ASN A 259 -2.62 -46.88 15.58
C ASN A 259 -3.63 -46.61 14.44
N TYR A 260 -3.40 -45.56 13.66
CA TYR A 260 -4.23 -45.25 12.48
C TYR A 260 -4.11 -46.30 11.36
N ILE A 261 -2.93 -46.90 11.20
CA ILE A 261 -2.70 -48.01 10.26
C ILE A 261 -3.46 -49.27 10.73
N ASN A 262 -3.50 -49.54 12.04
CA ASN A 262 -4.28 -50.64 12.57
C ASN A 262 -5.79 -50.41 12.37
N ASP A 263 -6.26 -49.18 12.60
CA ASP A 263 -7.65 -48.79 12.37
C ASP A 263 -8.02 -48.87 10.87
N LEU A 264 -7.07 -48.59 9.97
CA LEU A 264 -7.27 -48.72 8.52
C LEU A 264 -7.70 -50.13 8.10
N ASN A 265 -7.22 -51.19 8.79
CA ASN A 265 -7.60 -52.57 8.49
C ASN A 265 -9.09 -52.85 8.75
N TYR A 266 -9.76 -52.03 9.57
CA TYR A 266 -11.22 -52.12 9.75
C TYR A 266 -11.99 -51.61 8.52
N TYR A 267 -11.47 -50.58 7.85
CA TYR A 267 -12.13 -49.95 6.71
C TYR A 267 -11.76 -50.61 5.37
N LEU A 268 -10.56 -51.19 5.27
CA LEU A 268 -10.06 -51.91 4.10
C LEU A 268 -10.59 -53.34 4.11
N THR A 269 -11.86 -53.49 3.72
CA THR A 269 -12.50 -54.79 3.45
C THR A 269 -12.13 -55.30 2.05
N ASP A 270 -12.43 -56.57 1.74
CA ASP A 270 -12.12 -57.17 0.42
C ASP A 270 -12.74 -56.39 -0.77
N ASP A 271 -13.79 -55.62 -0.51
CA ASP A 271 -14.52 -54.84 -1.51
C ASP A 271 -14.00 -53.40 -1.69
N VAL A 272 -13.02 -52.96 -0.89
CA VAL A 272 -12.51 -51.56 -0.92
C VAL A 272 -10.99 -51.54 -0.97
N THR A 273 -10.45 -51.05 -2.08
CA THR A 273 -8.99 -50.85 -2.21
C THR A 273 -8.52 -49.61 -1.44
N LEU A 274 -7.23 -49.58 -1.07
CA LEU A 274 -6.61 -48.41 -0.43
C LEU A 274 -6.76 -47.13 -1.28
N SER A 275 -6.68 -47.26 -2.60
CA SER A 275 -6.85 -46.15 -3.54
C SER A 275 -8.29 -45.61 -3.53
N GLU A 276 -9.30 -46.48 -3.47
CA GLU A 276 -10.70 -46.08 -3.39
C GLU A 276 -11.02 -45.43 -2.05
N PHE A 277 -10.50 -46.00 -0.95
CA PHE A 277 -10.60 -45.39 0.38
C PHE A 277 -9.97 -43.99 0.41
N ALA A 278 -8.73 -43.86 -0.08
CA ALA A 278 -8.03 -42.58 -0.12
C ALA A 278 -8.75 -41.55 -1.02
N ALA A 279 -9.29 -41.97 -2.16
CA ALA A 279 -10.06 -41.10 -3.04
C ALA A 279 -11.39 -40.66 -2.40
N ALA A 280 -12.08 -41.56 -1.69
CA ALA A 280 -13.30 -41.23 -0.96
C ALA A 280 -13.02 -40.27 0.19
N LEU A 281 -11.95 -40.49 0.96
CA LEU A 281 -11.53 -39.59 2.04
C LEU A 281 -11.15 -38.20 1.48
N LEU A 282 -10.40 -38.15 0.39
CA LEU A 282 -10.04 -36.88 -0.25
C LEU A 282 -11.28 -36.13 -0.74
N LYS A 283 -12.26 -36.85 -1.30
CA LYS A 283 -13.54 -36.26 -1.73
C LYS A 283 -14.33 -35.70 -0.55
N ILE A 284 -14.38 -36.39 0.59
CA ILE A 284 -15.05 -35.91 1.81
C ILE A 284 -14.38 -34.62 2.30
N ILE A 285 -13.05 -34.59 2.37
CA ILE A 285 -12.28 -33.41 2.76
C ILE A 285 -12.57 -32.23 1.82
N ASP A 286 -12.54 -32.47 0.50
CA ASP A 286 -12.83 -31.44 -0.50
C ASP A 286 -14.28 -30.94 -0.42
N ASP A 287 -15.24 -31.80 -0.06
CA ASP A 287 -16.65 -31.43 0.10
C ASP A 287 -16.90 -30.62 1.38
N GLU A 288 -16.16 -30.87 2.47
CA GLU A 288 -16.22 -30.07 3.70
C GLU A 288 -15.60 -28.67 3.54
N ASP A 289 -14.57 -28.52 2.70
CA ASP A 289 -13.85 -27.26 2.47
C ASP A 289 -14.47 -26.36 1.36
N LYS A 290 -15.58 -26.77 0.72
CA LYS A 290 -16.22 -26.01 -0.36
C LYS A 290 -16.89 -24.73 0.16
N LYS A 291 -16.13 -23.63 0.17
CA LYS A 291 -16.68 -22.27 0.08
C LYS A 291 -17.23 -22.04 -1.34
N PRO A 292 -18.44 -21.45 -1.51
CA PRO A 292 -18.98 -21.19 -2.84
C PRO A 292 -18.06 -20.21 -3.59
N ILE A 293 -17.36 -20.70 -4.62
CA ILE A 293 -16.54 -19.89 -5.52
C ILE A 293 -17.47 -19.36 -6.61
N ASN A 294 -17.65 -18.04 -6.69
CA ASN A 294 -18.42 -17.46 -7.79
C ASN A 294 -17.55 -17.37 -9.05
N GLU A 295 -18.09 -17.81 -10.19
CA GLU A 295 -17.44 -17.64 -11.48
C GLU A 295 -17.39 -16.15 -11.86
N ILE A 296 -16.22 -15.53 -11.77
CA ILE A 296 -15.98 -14.24 -12.43
C ILE A 296 -15.80 -14.50 -13.93
N LYS A 297 -16.72 -14.02 -14.76
CA LYS A 297 -16.46 -13.84 -16.20
C LYS A 297 -15.50 -12.67 -16.39
N ILE A 298 -14.20 -12.94 -16.34
CA ILE A 298 -13.17 -11.98 -16.74
C ILE A 298 -13.22 -11.94 -18.28
N GLN A 299 -13.72 -10.84 -18.85
CA GLN A 299 -13.53 -10.58 -20.28
C GLN A 299 -12.04 -10.38 -20.50
N GLU A 300 -11.37 -11.36 -21.10
CA GLU A 300 -10.04 -11.19 -21.69
C GLU A 300 -10.12 -10.04 -22.69
N LYS A 301 -9.68 -8.86 -22.27
CA LYS A 301 -9.29 -7.85 -23.25
C LYS A 301 -7.90 -8.23 -23.70
N GLU A 302 -7.75 -8.55 -24.99
CA GLU A 302 -6.46 -8.51 -25.65
C GLU A 302 -5.83 -7.14 -25.37
N TYR A 303 -4.86 -7.09 -24.48
CA TYR A 303 -4.03 -5.91 -24.30
C TYR A 303 -3.13 -5.81 -25.53
N SER A 304 -3.62 -5.18 -26.60
CA SER A 304 -2.77 -4.75 -27.70
C SER A 304 -1.70 -3.82 -27.13
N GLY A 305 -0.44 -4.23 -27.26
CA GLY A 305 0.70 -3.67 -26.55
C GLY A 305 0.81 -2.15 -26.54
N TYR A 306 0.85 -1.59 -25.33
CA TYR A 306 1.51 -0.32 -25.05
C TYR A 306 2.87 -0.55 -24.36
N GLU A 307 3.63 -1.53 -24.83
CA GLU A 307 5.09 -1.45 -24.73
C GLU A 307 5.62 -0.68 -25.94
N ARG A 308 5.42 0.65 -25.93
CA ARG A 308 6.23 1.51 -26.80
C ARG A 308 7.61 1.60 -26.17
N ASN A 309 8.54 0.83 -26.74
CA ASN A 309 9.99 0.98 -26.69
C ASN A 309 10.48 2.36 -26.21
N ASP A 310 10.69 2.50 -24.90
CA ASP A 310 11.48 3.57 -24.29
C ASP A 310 12.99 3.26 -24.36
N ARG A 311 13.44 2.73 -25.50
CA ARG A 311 14.86 2.52 -25.85
C ARG A 311 15.25 3.21 -27.16
N GLY A 312 14.55 4.29 -27.54
CA GLY A 312 14.76 4.97 -28.83
C GLY A 312 14.68 6.50 -28.83
N ARG A 313 14.59 7.18 -27.68
CA ARG A 313 14.48 8.65 -27.64
C ARG A 313 15.45 9.39 -26.71
N PHE A 314 16.49 8.71 -26.21
CA PHE A 314 17.54 9.36 -25.41
C PHE A 314 18.76 9.83 -26.22
N ASN A 315 18.87 9.49 -27.52
CA ASN A 315 20.02 9.86 -28.37
C ASN A 315 19.77 10.93 -29.46
N LYS A 316 18.71 11.74 -29.36
CA LYS A 316 18.46 12.85 -30.33
C LYS A 316 18.31 14.25 -29.72
N ARG A 317 18.70 14.44 -28.45
CA ARG A 317 18.73 15.77 -27.81
C ARG A 317 20.08 16.20 -27.24
N PHE A 318 21.13 15.40 -27.38
CA PHE A 318 22.51 15.76 -26.99
C PHE A 318 23.46 16.05 -28.16
N GLU A 319 23.00 16.06 -29.41
CA GLU A 319 23.80 16.42 -30.60
C GLU A 319 23.47 17.80 -31.21
N ARG A 320 22.61 18.61 -30.56
CA ARG A 320 22.26 19.96 -31.05
C ARG A 320 22.74 21.12 -30.17
N ARG A 321 23.72 20.89 -29.29
CA ARG A 321 24.34 21.95 -28.46
C ARG A 321 25.86 21.94 -28.41
N ARG A 322 26.53 21.21 -29.32
CA ARG A 322 27.98 21.32 -29.57
C ARG A 322 28.23 21.31 -31.07
N ASN A 323 27.87 22.41 -31.74
CA ASN A 323 28.40 22.85 -33.04
C ASN A 323 27.83 24.22 -33.40
N SER A 324 27.81 25.12 -32.42
CA SER A 324 27.60 26.54 -32.64
C SER A 324 28.76 27.29 -31.99
N ASP A 325 29.98 26.90 -32.37
CA ASP A 325 31.17 27.72 -32.18
C ASP A 325 32.29 27.14 -33.04
N PHE A 326 32.90 28.03 -33.83
CA PHE A 326 34.08 27.85 -34.66
C PHE A 326 33.95 27.23 -36.07
N SER A 327 34.14 28.14 -37.02
CA SER A 327 34.81 27.99 -38.31
C SER A 327 33.95 27.65 -39.54
N PHE A 328 33.46 28.70 -40.20
CA PHE A 328 33.80 28.92 -41.61
C PHE A 328 33.99 30.42 -41.86
N LYS A 329 35.24 30.85 -41.67
CA LYS A 329 35.84 31.97 -42.39
C LYS A 329 35.99 31.57 -43.86
N ASN A 330 35.87 32.57 -44.73
CA ASN A 330 36.22 32.56 -46.15
C ASN A 330 35.32 31.78 -47.11
N LYS A 331 34.36 32.48 -47.70
CA LYS A 331 34.45 32.81 -49.13
C LYS A 331 33.76 34.13 -49.44
N GLN A 332 34.58 35.04 -49.94
CA GLN A 332 34.27 36.36 -50.48
C GLN A 332 33.47 36.25 -51.79
N ASN A 333 32.82 37.38 -52.09
CA ASN A 333 32.41 37.89 -53.40
C ASN A 333 31.33 37.11 -54.14
N ASP A 334 30.09 37.59 -54.08
CA ASP A 334 29.61 38.47 -55.15
C ASP A 334 28.23 39.10 -54.83
N SER A 335 27.97 40.24 -55.47
CA SER A 335 26.70 40.97 -55.55
C SER A 335 26.34 41.96 -54.42
N ASN A 336 27.03 43.10 -54.47
CA ASN A 336 26.40 44.42 -54.35
C ASN A 336 25.10 44.47 -55.19
N LYS A 337 23.99 44.93 -54.61
CA LYS A 337 23.09 45.94 -55.22
C LYS A 337 21.94 46.34 -54.27
N PHE A 338 21.94 47.63 -53.93
CA PHE A 338 20.80 48.50 -53.63
C PHE A 338 19.87 48.16 -52.46
N SER A 339 20.01 48.91 -51.36
CA SER A 339 18.95 49.86 -50.97
C SER A 339 19.49 50.89 -49.98
N ASN A 340 19.57 52.12 -50.48
CA ASN A 340 20.01 53.30 -49.76
C ASN A 340 18.83 54.29 -49.81
N ARG A 341 18.16 54.58 -48.69
CA ARG A 341 17.45 55.87 -48.50
C ARG A 341 16.93 56.08 -47.06
N LYS A 342 17.73 56.85 -46.33
CA LYS A 342 17.37 58.07 -45.57
C LYS A 342 16.13 58.04 -44.66
N LYS A 343 16.38 58.02 -43.35
CA LYS A 343 15.61 58.79 -42.35
C LYS A 343 16.23 60.18 -42.21
N ASN A 344 15.43 61.22 -42.42
CA ASN A 344 15.77 62.61 -42.13
C ASN A 344 15.20 63.03 -40.77
N LYS A 345 15.99 63.86 -40.09
CA LYS A 345 15.78 64.57 -38.83
C LYS A 345 14.53 65.46 -38.81
N THR A 346 13.95 65.63 -37.63
CA THR A 346 13.67 66.93 -36.95
C THR A 346 13.22 66.64 -35.51
N LYS A 347 14.04 66.95 -34.49
CA LYS A 347 14.15 68.23 -33.72
C LYS A 347 13.06 68.42 -32.64
N SER A 348 13.51 68.30 -31.39
CA SER A 348 13.61 69.38 -30.39
C SER A 348 12.78 69.27 -29.10
N LYS A 349 13.50 69.62 -28.02
CA LYS A 349 13.11 70.19 -26.71
C LYS A 349 12.48 69.22 -25.70
N ASN A 350 13.19 68.87 -24.62
CA ASN A 350 13.40 69.64 -23.38
C ASN A 350 12.07 70.04 -22.71
N TYR A 351 11.70 69.43 -21.59
CA TYR A 351 11.94 70.00 -20.27
C TYR A 351 11.56 69.02 -19.15
N SER A 352 12.28 69.21 -18.06
CA SER A 352 12.36 68.49 -16.80
C SER A 352 11.19 68.77 -15.85
N ARG A 353 11.11 67.93 -14.80
CA ARG A 353 10.54 68.16 -13.44
C ARG A 353 9.01 68.18 -13.36
N ASN A 354 8.35 67.81 -12.27
CA ASN A 354 8.59 67.09 -11.00
C ASN A 354 7.21 67.12 -10.29
N PHE A 355 7.04 66.28 -9.27
CA PHE A 355 5.98 66.29 -8.24
C PHE A 355 4.58 65.86 -8.70
N ASN A 356 3.85 65.00 -8.00
CA ASN A 356 3.92 64.49 -6.62
C ASN A 356 3.72 62.97 -6.58
#